data_AF-A0A828Z6F5-F1
#
_entry.id   AF-A0A828Z6F5-F1
#
_cell.length_a   1.000
_cell.length_b   1.000
_cell.length_c   1.000
_cell.angle_alpha   90.00
_cell.angle_beta   90.00
_cell.angle_gamma   90.00
#
_symmetry.space_group_name_H-M   'P 1'
#
loop_
_entity.id
_entity.type
_entity.pdbx_description
1 polymer ?
#
loop_
_entity_poly.entity_id
_entity_poly.type
_entity_poly.pdbx_seq_one_letter_code
_entity_poly.pdbx_strand_id
1 'polypeptide(L)'
;MSLSVLSLLPFFIFYLPIQYWIGSKGISGLILTGILLCAPILFRIQKRWKKESFPPLIVSPGILISYWSLFVFTEGIFYTTTALDSFFLGDFDYTAQTRMIVPTIDGKFFQTQYYGPNENANFLSHHMTPGILLLTPFPILFGSELGFGIGIFFFASITIPLLYYYLRTCSVSKELSLCASLLWSGSSSFYRLSHSLHFEVLVPLLCLCALIGIQRQKFWITSISLCFFLGIKEDLSIYLAAIAIVLIPTDKKRHKEWIFVFIICIFYYFFIFPILNEWAGISAERNWKEYWGAQNKNPISIFLDYIQNPENRFQYWKGIRDLSLEWGFWNLTGGWILFPFFGLYSVFRLSIHPWVRDLYSYYVYPLIPFLILFLKTGAVWIQDRIDKSKTKFLSSVSKEKKLIFILILTFSASIHRNSKESEYPIVFSPKPDRTTELKDILKQIPAGSSVSAGFHLSPFVPLKNPVYPIREDREWKEWILLDREYNSPYLSSEKILERIDADVLKGKLRWVRKTNRFGLLRSNTKSPVP
;
A
#
# COMPACT_ATOMS: atom_id res chain seq x y z
N MET A 1 -28.61 9.50 -8.57
CA MET A 1 -28.33 9.31 -7.12
C MET A 1 -29.42 9.96 -6.28
N SER A 2 -29.54 9.64 -4.99
CA SER A 2 -30.44 10.38 -4.09
C SER A 2 -30.05 11.86 -3.98
N LEU A 3 -31.02 12.72 -3.63
CA LEU A 3 -30.80 14.15 -3.43
C LEU A 3 -29.75 14.43 -2.34
N SER A 4 -29.66 13.56 -1.32
CA SER A 4 -28.66 13.63 -0.27
C SER A 4 -27.24 13.58 -0.81
N VAL A 5 -26.95 12.67 -1.72
CA VAL A 5 -25.58 12.53 -2.23
C VAL A 5 -25.28 13.55 -3.33
N LEU A 6 -26.29 13.98 -4.09
CA LEU A 6 -26.12 15.09 -5.04
C LEU A 6 -25.71 16.40 -4.33
N SER A 7 -26.16 16.62 -3.10
CA SER A 7 -25.75 17.78 -2.30
C SER A 7 -24.30 17.71 -1.80
N LEU A 8 -23.71 16.51 -1.78
CA LEU A 8 -22.31 16.26 -1.40
C LEU A 8 -21.38 16.14 -2.62
N LEU A 9 -21.90 16.31 -3.83
CA LEU A 9 -21.13 16.13 -5.06
C LEU A 9 -19.86 17.00 -5.12
N PRO A 10 -19.88 18.30 -4.75
CA PRO A 10 -18.65 19.10 -4.72
C PRO A 10 -17.60 18.50 -3.78
N PHE A 11 -18.02 18.07 -2.59
CA PHE A 11 -17.12 17.42 -1.63
C PHE A 11 -16.51 16.13 -2.23
N PHE A 12 -17.34 15.30 -2.89
CA PHE A 12 -16.90 14.05 -3.53
C PHE A 12 -15.90 14.26 -4.66
N ILE A 13 -15.96 15.39 -5.36
CA ILE A 13 -15.02 15.74 -6.43
C ILE A 13 -13.68 16.19 -5.84
N PHE A 14 -13.71 17.05 -4.83
CA PHE A 14 -12.49 17.70 -4.30
C PHE A 14 -11.77 16.93 -3.19
N TYR A 15 -12.41 15.94 -2.57
CA TYR A 15 -11.85 15.24 -1.41
C TYR A 15 -10.51 14.55 -1.71
N LEU A 16 -10.41 13.72 -2.75
CA LEU A 16 -9.16 13.03 -3.10
C LEU A 16 -8.07 13.98 -3.63
N PRO A 17 -8.34 14.91 -4.57
CA PRO A 17 -7.34 15.89 -5.02
C PRO A 17 -6.72 16.68 -3.88
N ILE A 18 -7.54 17.21 -2.96
CA ILE A 18 -7.01 17.97 -1.83
C ILE A 18 -6.20 17.05 -0.91
N GLN A 19 -6.70 15.86 -0.60
CA GLN A 19 -6.03 14.92 0.30
C GLN A 19 -4.67 14.43 -0.24
N TYR A 20 -4.55 14.16 -1.55
CA TYR A 20 -3.37 13.53 -2.15
C TYR A 20 -2.33 14.54 -2.65
N TRP A 21 -2.74 15.75 -3.07
CA TRP A 21 -1.79 16.72 -3.64
C TRP A 21 -1.34 17.79 -2.65
N ILE A 22 -2.25 18.22 -1.77
CA ILE A 22 -1.99 19.35 -0.86
C ILE A 22 -1.95 18.89 0.60
N GLY A 23 -2.68 17.81 0.91
CA GLY A 23 -2.96 17.37 2.27
C GLY A 23 -4.08 18.20 2.90
N SER A 24 -4.69 17.64 3.94
CA SER A 24 -5.78 18.29 4.69
C SER A 24 -5.27 19.26 5.77
N LYS A 25 -3.95 19.50 5.87
CA LYS A 25 -3.37 20.38 6.87
C LYS A 25 -3.59 21.86 6.50
N GLY A 26 -3.92 22.69 7.49
CA GLY A 26 -4.08 24.14 7.28
C GLY A 26 -5.31 24.51 6.44
N ILE A 27 -5.13 25.41 5.47
CA ILE A 27 -6.24 26.04 4.72
C ILE A 27 -7.03 25.03 3.88
N SER A 28 -6.37 24.00 3.37
CA SER A 28 -6.97 22.95 2.54
C SER A 28 -8.02 22.14 3.29
N GLY A 29 -7.76 21.80 4.57
CA GLY A 29 -8.74 21.12 5.42
C GLY A 29 -9.92 22.02 5.77
N LEU A 30 -9.69 23.34 5.94
CA LEU A 30 -10.76 24.32 6.14
C LEU A 30 -11.65 24.43 4.90
N ILE A 31 -11.07 24.42 3.70
CA ILE A 31 -11.81 24.41 2.43
C ILE A 31 -12.68 23.17 2.33
N LEU A 32 -12.12 21.96 2.55
CA LEU A 32 -12.89 20.71 2.54
C LEU A 32 -14.04 20.74 3.55
N THR A 33 -13.76 21.21 4.76
CA THR A 33 -14.78 21.34 5.82
C THR A 33 -15.87 22.33 5.41
N GLY A 34 -15.49 23.48 4.83
CA GLY A 34 -16.43 24.48 4.31
C GLY A 34 -17.35 23.90 3.24
N ILE A 35 -16.79 23.21 2.24
CA ILE A 35 -17.55 22.55 1.17
C ILE A 35 -18.52 21.52 1.77
N LEU A 36 -18.06 20.71 2.74
CA LEU A 36 -18.88 19.70 3.40
C LEU A 36 -20.05 20.33 4.19
N LEU A 37 -19.79 21.42 4.91
CA LEU A 37 -20.82 22.15 5.68
C LEU A 37 -21.81 22.92 4.80
N CYS A 38 -21.50 23.17 3.53
CA CYS A 38 -22.46 23.71 2.56
C CYS A 38 -23.50 22.68 2.07
N ALA A 39 -23.30 21.38 2.32
CA ALA A 39 -24.19 20.32 1.83
C ALA A 39 -25.68 20.49 2.24
N PRO A 40 -26.04 20.90 3.47
CA PRO A 40 -27.43 21.14 3.84
C PRO A 40 -28.08 22.29 3.05
N ILE A 41 -27.30 23.32 2.70
CA ILE A 41 -27.76 24.46 1.88
C ILE A 41 -28.01 23.98 0.45
N LEU A 42 -27.04 23.28 -0.15
CA LEU A 42 -27.17 22.69 -1.48
C LEU A 42 -28.36 21.74 -1.57
N PHE A 43 -28.57 20.92 -0.54
CA PHE A 43 -29.73 20.03 -0.45
C PHE A 43 -31.07 20.80 -0.47
N ARG A 44 -31.18 21.92 0.25
CA ARG A 44 -32.38 22.77 0.24
C ARG A 44 -32.62 23.39 -1.14
N ILE A 45 -31.58 23.90 -1.78
CA ILE A 45 -31.65 24.51 -3.12
C ILE A 45 -32.11 23.46 -4.14
N GLN A 46 -31.46 22.29 -4.17
CA GLN A 46 -31.80 21.21 -5.10
C GLN A 46 -33.23 20.69 -4.86
N LYS A 47 -33.70 20.63 -3.59
CA LYS A 47 -35.09 20.25 -3.29
C LYS A 47 -36.10 21.27 -3.83
N ARG A 48 -35.75 22.56 -3.84
CA ARG A 48 -36.59 23.62 -4.42
C ARG A 48 -36.60 23.53 -5.95
N TRP A 49 -35.45 23.35 -6.58
CA TRP A 49 -35.32 23.25 -8.04
C TRP A 49 -35.97 22.00 -8.62
N LYS A 50 -36.03 20.89 -7.89
CA LYS A 50 -36.76 19.69 -8.35
C LYS A 50 -38.27 19.89 -8.42
N LYS A 51 -38.82 20.95 -7.81
CA LYS A 51 -40.23 21.36 -8.02
C LYS A 51 -40.41 22.16 -9.30
N GLU A 52 -39.34 22.68 -9.87
CA GLU A 52 -39.31 23.35 -11.17
C GLU A 52 -38.89 22.30 -12.23
N SER A 53 -39.40 22.45 -13.46
CA SER A 53 -39.38 21.45 -14.54
C SER A 53 -37.99 21.16 -15.15
N PHE A 54 -36.91 21.36 -14.41
CA PHE A 54 -35.56 21.06 -14.88
C PHE A 54 -35.23 19.58 -14.73
N PRO A 55 -34.64 18.93 -15.75
CA PRO A 55 -34.15 17.57 -15.61
C PRO A 55 -33.07 17.54 -14.52
N PRO A 56 -33.20 16.68 -13.50
CA PRO A 56 -32.19 16.60 -12.45
C PRO A 56 -30.86 16.17 -13.07
N LEU A 57 -29.75 16.78 -12.65
CA LEU A 57 -28.40 16.32 -12.98
C LEU A 57 -28.21 14.92 -12.36
N ILE A 58 -28.46 13.85 -13.12
CA ILE A 58 -28.31 12.48 -12.64
C ILE A 58 -26.86 12.06 -12.79
N VAL A 59 -26.05 12.32 -11.77
CA VAL A 59 -24.74 11.65 -11.65
C VAL A 59 -24.99 10.20 -11.27
N SER A 60 -24.43 9.27 -12.05
CA SER A 60 -24.45 7.85 -11.74
C SER A 60 -23.32 7.53 -10.74
N PRO A 61 -23.51 6.60 -9.79
CA PRO A 61 -22.43 6.15 -8.91
C PRO A 61 -21.20 5.65 -9.68
N GLY A 62 -21.42 5.05 -10.87
CA GLY A 62 -20.34 4.58 -11.74
C GLY A 62 -19.39 5.70 -12.15
N ILE A 63 -19.89 6.89 -12.48
CA ILE A 63 -19.04 8.03 -12.88
C ILE A 63 -18.10 8.43 -11.73
N LEU A 64 -18.60 8.51 -10.50
CA LEU A 64 -17.78 8.89 -9.35
C LEU A 64 -16.73 7.83 -9.01
N ILE A 65 -17.12 6.56 -9.05
CA ILE A 65 -16.20 5.45 -8.84
C ILE A 65 -15.10 5.44 -9.91
N SER A 66 -15.47 5.60 -11.19
CA SER A 66 -14.50 5.71 -12.29
C SER A 66 -13.60 6.92 -12.13
N TYR A 67 -14.13 8.07 -11.73
CA TYR A 67 -13.35 9.28 -11.46
C TYR A 67 -12.31 9.04 -10.35
N TRP A 68 -12.70 8.46 -9.20
CA TRP A 68 -11.77 8.18 -8.11
C TRP A 68 -10.71 7.14 -8.48
N SER A 69 -11.09 6.08 -9.21
CA SER A 69 -10.14 5.10 -9.72
C SER A 69 -9.13 5.72 -10.68
N LEU A 70 -9.61 6.50 -11.66
CA LEU A 70 -8.73 7.20 -12.59
C LEU A 70 -7.83 8.20 -11.88
N PHE A 71 -8.37 8.94 -10.91
CA PHE A 71 -7.59 9.86 -10.10
C PHE A 71 -6.44 9.14 -9.38
N VAL A 72 -6.72 8.07 -8.63
CA VAL A 72 -5.69 7.29 -7.91
C VAL A 72 -4.67 6.68 -8.88
N PHE A 73 -5.12 6.19 -10.04
CA PHE A 73 -4.22 5.61 -11.04
C PHE A 73 -3.29 6.66 -11.64
N THR A 74 -3.85 7.79 -12.10
CA THR A 74 -3.10 8.89 -12.71
C THR A 74 -2.15 9.56 -11.72
N GLU A 75 -2.63 9.82 -10.51
CA GLU A 75 -1.81 10.37 -9.43
C GLU A 75 -0.62 9.45 -9.14
N GLY A 76 -0.84 8.14 -9.10
CA GLY A 76 0.22 7.15 -8.90
C GLY A 76 1.32 7.14 -9.97
N ILE A 77 0.96 7.38 -11.23
CA ILE A 77 1.94 7.52 -12.32
C ILE A 77 2.80 8.76 -12.09
N PHE A 78 2.18 9.90 -11.73
CA PHE A 78 2.90 11.12 -11.40
C PHE A 78 3.79 10.95 -10.18
N TYR A 79 3.28 10.30 -9.13
CA TYR A 79 4.03 9.99 -7.92
C TYR A 79 5.26 9.14 -8.22
N THR A 80 5.10 8.03 -8.96
CA THR A 80 6.21 7.12 -9.30
C THR A 80 7.27 7.83 -10.14
N THR A 81 6.85 8.67 -11.09
CA THR A 81 7.76 9.48 -11.92
C THR A 81 8.52 10.49 -11.06
N THR A 82 7.82 11.20 -10.17
CA THR A 82 8.43 12.19 -9.28
C THR A 82 9.39 11.54 -8.27
N ALA A 83 9.06 10.35 -7.78
CA ALA A 83 9.92 9.55 -6.91
C ALA A 83 11.20 9.11 -7.64
N LEU A 84 11.08 8.67 -8.90
CA LEU A 84 12.23 8.36 -9.75
C LEU A 84 13.12 9.59 -9.92
N ASP A 85 12.56 10.71 -10.37
CA ASP A 85 13.30 11.95 -10.65
C ASP A 85 13.89 12.59 -9.38
N SER A 86 13.41 12.19 -8.20
CA SER A 86 13.98 12.56 -6.89
C SER A 86 15.08 11.61 -6.42
N PHE A 87 15.41 10.57 -7.20
CA PHE A 87 16.35 9.49 -6.88
C PHE A 87 15.91 8.61 -5.70
N PHE A 88 14.62 8.62 -5.38
CA PHE A 88 14.09 8.00 -4.17
C PHE A 88 13.74 6.52 -4.34
N LEU A 89 13.47 6.07 -5.57
CA LEU A 89 13.12 4.66 -5.84
C LEU A 89 14.25 3.67 -5.50
N GLY A 90 15.50 4.13 -5.45
CA GLY A 90 16.61 3.28 -5.03
C GLY A 90 16.58 2.89 -3.56
N ASP A 91 15.92 3.70 -2.72
CA ASP A 91 15.84 3.50 -1.27
C ASP A 91 14.64 2.63 -0.85
N PHE A 92 13.76 2.26 -1.79
CA PHE A 92 12.41 1.75 -1.48
C PHE A 92 12.17 0.25 -1.66
N ASP A 93 13.21 -0.59 -1.73
CA ASP A 93 13.13 -1.99 -2.20
C ASP A 93 12.52 -2.16 -3.62
N TYR A 94 12.03 -1.07 -4.22
CA TYR A 94 11.36 -0.99 -5.51
C TYR A 94 12.22 -1.60 -6.62
N THR A 95 13.51 -1.28 -6.63
CA THR A 95 14.42 -1.75 -7.67
C THR A 95 14.66 -3.25 -7.55
N ALA A 96 14.78 -3.79 -6.33
CA ALA A 96 14.91 -5.22 -6.11
C ALA A 96 13.65 -5.97 -6.56
N GLN A 97 12.47 -5.45 -6.19
CA GLN A 97 11.16 -5.99 -6.60
C GLN A 97 10.93 -5.91 -8.11
N THR A 98 11.34 -4.83 -8.76
CA THR A 98 11.21 -4.68 -10.22
C THR A 98 12.18 -5.61 -10.95
N ARG A 99 13.43 -5.70 -10.48
CA ARG A 99 14.50 -6.45 -11.16
C ARG A 99 14.50 -7.95 -10.89
N MET A 100 13.80 -8.45 -9.88
CA MET A 100 13.56 -9.90 -9.75
C MET A 100 12.51 -10.41 -10.76
N ILE A 101 11.61 -9.52 -11.21
CA ILE A 101 10.47 -9.84 -12.08
C ILE A 101 10.89 -9.91 -13.56
N VAL A 102 11.81 -9.03 -13.96
CA VAL A 102 12.23 -8.85 -15.36
C VAL A 102 13.12 -9.98 -15.93
N PRO A 103 14.01 -10.65 -15.17
CA PRO A 103 14.82 -11.79 -15.65
C PRO A 103 14.03 -13.06 -15.99
N THR A 104 12.71 -12.94 -16.16
CA THR A 104 11.78 -14.02 -16.50
C THR A 104 12.10 -14.73 -17.82
N ILE A 105 13.00 -14.17 -18.63
CA ILE A 105 13.39 -14.71 -19.94
C ILE A 105 14.53 -15.76 -19.81
N ASP A 106 15.34 -15.71 -18.75
CA ASP A 106 16.54 -16.57 -18.61
C ASP A 106 16.35 -17.73 -17.60
N GLY A 107 15.13 -18.00 -17.15
CA GLY A 107 14.82 -19.12 -16.24
C GLY A 107 15.26 -18.93 -14.78
N LYS A 108 15.86 -17.78 -14.43
CA LYS A 108 16.33 -17.43 -13.07
C LYS A 108 15.24 -16.75 -12.25
N PHE A 109 14.09 -17.41 -12.09
CA PHE A 109 12.95 -16.89 -11.35
C PHE A 109 13.32 -16.49 -9.91
N PHE A 110 12.81 -15.35 -9.46
CA PHE A 110 13.01 -14.79 -8.12
C PHE A 110 14.46 -14.49 -7.74
N GLN A 111 15.45 -14.66 -8.61
CA GLN A 111 16.82 -14.27 -8.28
C GLN A 111 16.99 -12.75 -8.32
N THR A 112 17.70 -12.21 -7.33
CA THR A 112 17.96 -10.78 -7.23
C THR A 112 19.37 -10.50 -6.73
N GLN A 113 19.96 -9.43 -7.25
CA GLN A 113 21.31 -9.00 -6.93
C GLN A 113 21.40 -8.11 -5.68
N TYR A 114 20.26 -7.88 -5.00
CA TYR A 114 20.13 -6.91 -3.92
C TYR A 114 20.12 -7.56 -2.53
N TYR A 115 19.81 -8.86 -2.44
CA TYR A 115 19.69 -9.58 -1.17
C TYR A 115 20.69 -10.73 -1.04
N GLY A 116 20.97 -11.08 0.22
CA GLY A 116 21.85 -12.18 0.63
C GLY A 116 23.34 -11.85 0.62
N PRO A 117 24.17 -12.67 1.28
CA PRO A 117 25.61 -12.43 1.42
C PRO A 117 26.38 -12.53 0.10
N ASN A 118 25.88 -13.34 -0.85
CA ASN A 118 26.47 -13.49 -2.19
C ASN A 118 25.72 -12.70 -3.28
N GLU A 119 24.69 -11.93 -2.92
CA GLU A 119 23.99 -11.00 -3.81
C GLU A 119 23.56 -11.61 -5.16
N ASN A 120 23.03 -12.83 -5.05
CA ASN A 120 22.31 -13.63 -6.05
C ASN A 120 21.35 -14.55 -5.29
N ALA A 121 20.66 -14.00 -4.28
CA ALA A 121 19.75 -14.78 -3.45
C ALA A 121 18.42 -14.98 -4.16
N ASN A 122 17.72 -16.03 -3.73
CA ASN A 122 16.32 -16.19 -4.03
C ASN A 122 15.54 -15.13 -3.23
N PHE A 123 14.84 -14.24 -3.91
CA PHE A 123 13.98 -13.24 -3.28
C PHE A 123 12.95 -13.89 -2.37
N LEU A 124 12.44 -15.08 -2.72
CA LEU A 124 11.48 -15.80 -1.87
C LEU A 124 12.07 -16.25 -0.54
N SER A 125 13.40 -16.37 -0.44
CA SER A 125 14.04 -16.68 0.84
C SER A 125 14.00 -15.46 1.76
N HIS A 126 14.00 -14.24 1.22
CA HIS A 126 13.91 -13.01 2.00
C HIS A 126 12.47 -12.52 2.17
N HIS A 127 11.60 -12.76 1.18
CA HIS A 127 10.19 -12.42 1.23
C HIS A 127 9.38 -13.53 0.59
N MET A 128 8.71 -14.35 1.39
CA MET A 128 7.86 -15.44 0.88
C MET A 128 6.59 -14.88 0.21
N THR A 129 6.74 -14.38 -1.03
CA THR A 129 5.68 -13.68 -1.76
C THR A 129 5.56 -14.11 -3.24
N PRO A 130 5.24 -15.37 -3.53
CA PRO A 130 5.00 -15.79 -4.91
C PRO A 130 3.88 -14.98 -5.62
N GLY A 131 2.96 -14.38 -4.86
CA GLY A 131 1.87 -13.53 -5.36
C GLY A 131 2.34 -12.24 -6.05
N ILE A 132 3.59 -11.81 -5.82
CA ILE A 132 4.19 -10.66 -6.52
C ILE A 132 4.16 -10.82 -8.05
N LEU A 133 4.10 -12.06 -8.56
CA LEU A 133 4.02 -12.34 -9.99
C LEU A 133 2.78 -11.74 -10.68
N LEU A 134 1.74 -11.37 -9.93
CA LEU A 134 0.60 -10.62 -10.47
C LEU A 134 0.99 -9.22 -10.98
N LEU A 135 2.12 -8.68 -10.52
CA LEU A 135 2.68 -7.40 -10.98
C LEU A 135 3.58 -7.57 -12.21
N THR A 136 3.97 -8.80 -12.57
CA THR A 136 4.90 -9.09 -13.68
C THR A 136 4.52 -8.52 -15.04
N PRO A 137 3.23 -8.53 -15.45
CA PRO A 137 2.86 -7.97 -16.76
C PRO A 137 3.24 -6.50 -16.92
N PHE A 138 3.29 -5.70 -15.85
CA PHE A 138 3.49 -4.25 -15.99
C PHE A 138 4.94 -3.87 -16.34
N PRO A 139 5.98 -4.30 -15.61
CA PRO A 139 7.37 -4.09 -16.04
C PRO A 139 7.67 -4.63 -17.45
N ILE A 140 7.06 -5.76 -17.83
CA ILE A 140 7.26 -6.37 -19.15
C ILE A 140 6.59 -5.55 -20.26
N LEU A 141 5.31 -5.21 -20.10
CA LEU A 141 4.54 -4.49 -21.13
C LEU A 141 5.01 -3.05 -21.31
N PHE A 142 5.34 -2.36 -20.23
CA PHE A 142 5.79 -0.96 -20.28
C PHE A 142 7.28 -0.83 -20.57
N GLY A 143 8.08 -1.88 -20.33
CA GLY A 143 9.52 -1.91 -20.62
C GLY A 143 10.31 -0.79 -19.95
N SER A 144 9.78 -0.21 -18.87
CA SER A 144 10.30 1.01 -18.23
C SER A 144 10.48 0.81 -16.74
N GLU A 145 11.36 1.64 -16.16
CA GLU A 145 11.59 1.75 -14.72
C GLU A 145 10.34 2.11 -13.92
N LEU A 146 9.30 2.64 -14.57
CA LEU A 146 8.01 2.98 -13.96
C LEU A 146 7.02 1.79 -13.94
N GLY A 147 7.27 0.74 -14.71
CA GLY A 147 6.31 -0.34 -14.94
C GLY A 147 5.80 -1.01 -13.66
N PHE A 148 6.67 -1.22 -12.67
CA PHE A 148 6.26 -1.82 -11.40
C PHE A 148 5.32 -0.89 -10.62
N GLY A 149 5.64 0.40 -10.52
CA GLY A 149 4.78 1.42 -9.89
C GLY A 149 3.43 1.55 -10.61
N ILE A 150 3.40 1.50 -11.95
CA ILE A 150 2.15 1.47 -12.72
C ILE A 150 1.29 0.27 -12.31
N GLY A 151 1.88 -0.92 -12.15
CA GLY A 151 1.19 -2.11 -11.66
C GLY A 151 0.58 -1.92 -10.27
N ILE A 152 1.34 -1.35 -9.34
CA ILE A 152 0.88 -1.08 -7.98
C ILE A 152 -0.36 -0.18 -7.98
N PHE A 153 -0.30 0.95 -8.70
CA PHE A 153 -1.42 1.88 -8.74
C PHE A 153 -2.60 1.38 -9.57
N PHE A 154 -2.37 0.50 -10.55
CA PHE A 154 -3.44 -0.22 -11.22
C PHE A 154 -4.25 -1.06 -10.22
N PHE A 155 -3.59 -1.87 -9.40
CA PHE A 155 -4.27 -2.70 -8.40
C PHE A 155 -4.93 -1.86 -7.28
N ALA A 156 -4.27 -0.78 -6.85
CA ALA A 156 -4.89 0.18 -5.93
C ALA A 156 -6.18 0.76 -6.53
N SER A 157 -6.15 1.23 -7.78
CA SER A 157 -7.30 1.87 -8.44
C SER A 157 -8.50 0.95 -8.62
N ILE A 158 -8.28 -0.35 -8.90
CA ILE A 158 -9.34 -1.36 -9.08
C ILE A 158 -9.98 -1.77 -7.74
N THR A 159 -9.27 -1.59 -6.64
CA THR A 159 -9.83 -1.85 -5.30
C THR A 159 -11.08 -1.01 -5.03
N ILE A 160 -11.16 0.22 -5.57
CA ILE A 160 -12.29 1.14 -5.36
C ILE A 160 -13.62 0.61 -5.96
N PRO A 161 -13.71 0.26 -7.27
CA PRO A 161 -14.91 -0.31 -7.86
C PRO A 161 -15.21 -1.69 -7.30
N LEU A 162 -14.18 -2.48 -6.97
CA LEU A 162 -14.38 -3.80 -6.38
C LEU A 162 -14.99 -3.71 -4.97
N LEU A 163 -14.55 -2.76 -4.14
CA LEU A 163 -15.12 -2.47 -2.84
C LEU A 163 -16.58 -2.01 -2.98
N TYR A 164 -16.85 -1.10 -3.91
CA TYR A 164 -18.22 -0.67 -4.20
C TYR A 164 -19.09 -1.88 -4.57
N TYR A 165 -18.63 -2.73 -5.49
CA TYR A 165 -19.33 -3.94 -5.90
C TYR A 165 -19.55 -4.93 -4.75
N TYR A 166 -18.54 -5.16 -3.90
CA TYR A 166 -18.65 -5.99 -2.71
C TYR A 166 -19.77 -5.49 -1.78
N LEU A 167 -19.75 -4.20 -1.43
CA LEU A 167 -20.77 -3.59 -0.56
C LEU A 167 -22.18 -3.70 -1.16
N ARG A 168 -22.31 -3.52 -2.48
CA ARG A 168 -23.58 -3.72 -3.19
C ARG A 168 -24.06 -5.18 -3.11
N THR A 169 -23.15 -6.14 -3.17
CA THR A 169 -23.43 -7.58 -3.00
C THR A 169 -23.82 -7.91 -1.55
N CYS A 170 -23.37 -7.10 -0.59
CA CYS A 170 -23.81 -7.14 0.81
C CYS A 170 -25.14 -6.39 1.07
N SER A 171 -25.88 -5.99 0.03
CA SER A 171 -27.15 -5.24 0.13
C SER A 171 -27.04 -3.87 0.80
N VAL A 172 -25.84 -3.27 0.84
CA VAL A 172 -25.63 -1.88 1.26
C VAL A 172 -26.10 -0.95 0.16
N SER A 173 -26.84 0.11 0.50
CA SER A 173 -27.39 1.14 -0.40
C SER A 173 -26.31 1.81 -1.26
N LYS A 174 -26.67 2.31 -2.45
CA LYS A 174 -25.71 2.90 -3.40
C LYS A 174 -24.97 4.07 -2.77
N GLU A 175 -25.69 4.86 -1.98
CA GLU A 175 -25.20 6.04 -1.27
C GLU A 175 -24.14 5.66 -0.24
N LEU A 176 -24.42 4.69 0.63
CA LEU A 176 -23.46 4.26 1.65
C LEU A 176 -22.28 3.49 1.04
N SER A 177 -22.50 2.73 -0.04
CA SER A 177 -21.41 2.10 -0.79
C SER A 177 -20.47 3.15 -1.40
N LEU A 178 -21.00 4.23 -1.98
CA LEU A 178 -20.17 5.34 -2.47
C LEU A 178 -19.36 5.99 -1.36
N CYS A 179 -20.00 6.27 -0.22
CA CYS A 179 -19.33 6.91 0.92
C CYS A 179 -18.23 6.02 1.50
N ALA A 180 -18.49 4.72 1.63
CA ALA A 180 -17.51 3.74 2.09
C ALA A 180 -16.31 3.65 1.13
N SER A 181 -16.55 3.63 -0.18
CA SER A 181 -15.50 3.66 -1.19
C SER A 181 -14.68 4.95 -1.12
N LEU A 182 -15.33 6.09 -0.89
CA LEU A 182 -14.63 7.37 -0.74
C LEU A 182 -13.78 7.41 0.54
N LEU A 183 -14.33 6.95 1.68
CA LEU A 183 -13.58 6.81 2.94
C LEU A 183 -12.37 5.92 2.78
N TRP A 184 -12.52 4.78 2.10
CA TRP A 184 -11.40 3.90 1.76
C TRP A 184 -10.34 4.66 0.96
N SER A 185 -10.73 5.27 -0.17
CA SER A 185 -9.80 5.95 -1.06
C SER A 185 -9.11 7.17 -0.41
N GLY A 186 -9.78 7.86 0.53
CA GLY A 186 -9.21 9.00 1.25
C GLY A 186 -8.52 8.64 2.57
N SER A 187 -8.47 7.35 2.92
CA SER A 187 -7.76 6.91 4.11
C SER A 187 -6.25 7.00 3.89
N SER A 188 -5.54 7.45 4.91
CA SER A 188 -4.08 7.34 4.99
C SER A 188 -3.61 5.89 4.89
N SER A 189 -4.37 4.91 5.41
CA SER A 189 -3.98 3.50 5.30
C SER A 189 -3.87 3.06 3.83
N PHE A 190 -4.85 3.43 3.00
CA PHE A 190 -4.83 3.12 1.57
C PHE A 190 -3.79 3.94 0.81
N TYR A 191 -3.63 5.22 1.14
CA TYR A 191 -2.54 6.05 0.59
C TYR A 191 -1.17 5.44 0.89
N ARG A 192 -0.89 5.12 2.16
CA ARG A 192 0.37 4.53 2.65
C ARG A 192 0.72 3.24 1.93
N LEU A 193 -0.26 2.34 1.81
CA LEU A 193 -0.08 1.05 1.18
C LEU A 193 0.25 1.15 -0.32
N SER A 194 -0.32 2.14 -1.02
CA SER A 194 -0.05 2.35 -2.45
C SER A 194 1.25 3.12 -2.69
N HIS A 195 1.52 4.15 -1.88
CA HIS A 195 2.65 5.05 -2.05
C HIS A 195 3.97 4.51 -1.47
N SER A 196 3.92 3.43 -0.70
CA SER A 196 5.12 2.69 -0.32
C SER A 196 5.75 1.94 -1.50
N LEU A 197 5.02 1.79 -2.62
CA LEU A 197 5.47 1.07 -3.81
C LEU A 197 5.92 -0.38 -3.52
N HIS A 198 5.18 -1.06 -2.64
CA HIS A 198 5.39 -2.48 -2.36
C HIS A 198 4.23 -3.37 -2.84
N PHE A 199 4.52 -4.66 -3.00
CA PHE A 199 3.58 -5.67 -3.48
C PHE A 199 2.38 -5.94 -2.56
N GLU A 200 2.40 -5.52 -1.30
CA GLU A 200 1.27 -5.67 -0.37
C GLU A 200 0.03 -4.87 -0.81
N VAL A 201 0.15 -3.97 -1.77
CA VAL A 201 -1.00 -3.33 -2.46
C VAL A 201 -1.98 -4.34 -3.09
N LEU A 202 -1.55 -5.60 -3.30
CA LEU A 202 -2.39 -6.68 -3.79
C LEU A 202 -3.39 -7.18 -2.72
N VAL A 203 -3.12 -6.94 -1.42
CA VAL A 203 -3.93 -7.44 -0.29
C VAL A 203 -5.38 -6.96 -0.36
N PRO A 204 -5.69 -5.66 -0.53
CA PRO A 204 -7.08 -5.19 -0.64
C PRO A 204 -7.86 -5.86 -1.77
N LEU A 205 -7.27 -5.97 -2.97
CA LEU A 205 -7.93 -6.56 -4.14
C LEU A 205 -8.28 -8.03 -3.85
N LEU A 206 -7.29 -8.83 -3.46
CA LEU A 206 -7.46 -10.26 -3.27
C LEU A 206 -8.34 -10.58 -2.05
N CYS A 207 -8.27 -9.77 -1.00
CA CYS A 207 -9.21 -9.83 0.12
C CYS A 207 -10.65 -9.59 -0.35
N LEU A 208 -10.89 -8.54 -1.14
CA LEU A 208 -12.22 -8.26 -1.68
C LEU A 208 -12.73 -9.38 -2.59
N CYS A 209 -11.88 -9.92 -3.47
CA CYS A 209 -12.24 -11.08 -4.30
C CYS A 209 -12.66 -12.29 -3.45
N ALA A 210 -11.90 -12.60 -2.39
CA ALA A 210 -12.26 -13.67 -1.45
C ALA A 210 -13.59 -13.38 -0.74
N LEU A 211 -13.77 -12.16 -0.23
CA LEU A 211 -15.01 -11.74 0.43
C LEU A 211 -16.22 -11.75 -0.50
N ILE A 212 -16.05 -11.40 -1.78
CA ILE A 212 -17.09 -11.51 -2.82
C ILE A 212 -17.42 -12.98 -3.08
N GLY A 213 -16.41 -13.85 -3.19
CA GLY A 213 -16.58 -15.30 -3.33
C GLY A 213 -17.41 -15.88 -2.19
N ILE A 214 -17.06 -15.53 -0.94
CA ILE A 214 -17.81 -15.91 0.27
C ILE A 214 -19.23 -15.38 0.22
N GLN A 215 -19.41 -14.08 -0.04
CA GLN A 215 -20.73 -13.43 -0.05
C GLN A 215 -21.66 -14.02 -1.12
N ARG A 216 -21.12 -14.40 -2.29
CA ARG A 216 -21.87 -15.04 -3.37
C ARG A 216 -21.92 -16.57 -3.27
N GLN A 217 -21.32 -17.17 -2.24
CA GLN A 217 -21.20 -18.62 -2.04
C GLN A 217 -20.60 -19.32 -3.28
N LYS A 218 -19.56 -18.71 -3.87
CA LYS A 218 -18.84 -19.21 -5.04
C LYS A 218 -17.46 -19.68 -4.62
N PHE A 219 -17.38 -20.95 -4.19
CA PHE A 219 -16.14 -21.56 -3.70
C PHE A 219 -14.95 -21.37 -4.63
N TRP A 220 -15.12 -21.51 -5.95
CA TRP A 220 -14.00 -21.34 -6.90
C TRP A 220 -13.38 -19.93 -6.86
N ILE A 221 -14.21 -18.88 -6.70
CA ILE A 221 -13.72 -17.49 -6.55
C ILE A 221 -12.93 -17.38 -5.25
N THR A 222 -13.50 -17.90 -4.16
CA THR A 222 -12.84 -17.91 -2.84
C THR A 222 -11.51 -18.65 -2.89
N SER A 223 -11.46 -19.85 -3.49
CA SER A 223 -10.24 -20.67 -3.59
C SER A 223 -9.15 -20.00 -4.39
N ILE A 224 -9.46 -19.48 -5.59
CA ILE A 224 -8.47 -18.76 -6.42
C ILE A 224 -7.98 -17.51 -5.69
N SER A 225 -8.89 -16.75 -5.08
CA SER A 225 -8.52 -15.54 -4.34
C SER A 225 -7.63 -15.86 -3.14
N LEU A 226 -7.94 -16.91 -2.37
CA LEU A 226 -7.14 -17.35 -1.23
C LEU A 226 -5.76 -17.84 -1.66
N CYS A 227 -5.65 -18.58 -2.77
CA CYS A 227 -4.38 -19.04 -3.30
C CYS A 227 -3.42 -17.88 -3.54
N PHE A 228 -3.88 -16.84 -4.24
CA PHE A 228 -3.06 -15.65 -4.48
C PHE A 228 -2.87 -14.80 -3.21
N PHE A 229 -3.91 -14.63 -2.39
CA PHE A 229 -3.87 -13.82 -1.17
C PHE A 229 -2.83 -14.33 -0.18
N LEU A 230 -2.82 -15.64 0.08
CA LEU A 230 -1.87 -16.29 0.98
C LEU A 230 -0.44 -16.27 0.42
N GLY A 231 -0.31 -16.21 -0.91
CA GLY A 231 0.96 -16.03 -1.59
C GLY A 231 1.52 -14.60 -1.52
N ILE A 232 0.86 -13.63 -0.89
CA ILE A 232 1.42 -12.26 -0.75
C ILE A 232 2.38 -12.18 0.43
N LYS A 233 1.96 -12.69 1.60
CA LYS A 233 2.71 -12.69 2.85
C LYS A 233 2.24 -13.85 3.72
N GLU A 234 3.17 -14.48 4.42
CA GLU A 234 2.94 -15.68 5.22
C GLU A 234 1.99 -15.44 6.40
N ASP A 235 2.12 -14.30 7.06
CA ASP A 235 1.37 -13.96 8.27
C ASP A 235 -0.09 -13.59 7.98
N LEU A 236 -0.45 -13.20 6.75
CA LEU A 236 -1.84 -12.94 6.31
C LEU A 236 -2.81 -14.09 6.62
N SER A 237 -2.29 -15.32 6.60
CA SER A 237 -3.02 -16.53 6.99
C SER A 237 -3.55 -16.45 8.42
N ILE A 238 -2.76 -15.91 9.36
CA ILE A 238 -3.12 -15.75 10.77
C ILE A 238 -4.27 -14.74 10.91
N TYR A 239 -4.15 -13.58 10.25
CA TYR A 239 -5.17 -12.52 10.33
C TYR A 239 -6.51 -13.00 9.76
N LEU A 240 -6.47 -13.67 8.61
CA LEU A 240 -7.69 -14.16 7.98
C LEU A 240 -8.30 -15.35 8.75
N ALA A 241 -7.48 -16.23 9.34
CA ALA A 241 -7.96 -17.27 10.24
C ALA A 241 -8.66 -16.70 11.49
N ALA A 242 -8.09 -15.66 12.11
CA ALA A 242 -8.69 -14.99 13.27
C ALA A 242 -10.05 -14.35 12.93
N ILE A 243 -10.17 -13.73 11.75
CA ILE A 243 -11.45 -13.22 11.23
C ILE A 243 -12.44 -14.38 11.02
N ALA A 244 -11.99 -15.47 10.40
CA ALA A 244 -12.83 -16.63 10.11
C ALA A 244 -13.39 -17.25 11.39
N ILE A 245 -12.59 -17.42 12.44
CA ILE A 245 -13.03 -17.95 13.75
C ILE A 245 -14.24 -17.17 14.28
N VAL A 246 -14.22 -15.84 14.18
CA VAL A 246 -15.34 -15.00 14.64
C VAL A 246 -16.54 -15.07 13.68
N LEU A 247 -16.29 -15.17 12.38
CA LEU A 247 -17.34 -15.16 11.37
C LEU A 247 -18.06 -16.50 11.19
N ILE A 248 -17.45 -17.62 11.56
CA ILE A 248 -18.10 -18.94 11.59
C ILE A 248 -19.40 -18.93 12.43
N PRO A 249 -19.39 -18.51 13.71
CA PRO A 249 -20.61 -18.49 14.52
C PRO A 249 -21.51 -17.28 14.23
N THR A 250 -20.97 -16.16 13.76
CA THR A 250 -21.73 -14.91 13.60
C THR A 250 -22.38 -14.75 12.23
N ASP A 251 -21.80 -15.31 11.15
CA ASP A 251 -22.36 -15.32 9.81
C ASP A 251 -22.97 -16.69 9.45
N LYS A 252 -24.11 -17.01 10.09
CA LYS A 252 -24.79 -18.32 9.95
C LYS A 252 -25.08 -18.74 8.51
N LYS A 253 -25.32 -17.79 7.60
CA LYS A 253 -25.64 -18.12 6.19
C LYS A 253 -24.39 -18.49 5.39
N ARG A 254 -23.20 -18.04 5.80
CA ARG A 254 -21.93 -18.25 5.09
C ARG A 254 -20.90 -19.03 5.94
N HIS A 255 -21.37 -19.76 6.95
CA HIS A 255 -20.50 -20.45 7.90
C HIS A 255 -19.61 -21.49 7.23
N LYS A 256 -20.10 -22.19 6.19
CA LYS A 256 -19.32 -23.21 5.45
C LYS A 256 -18.13 -22.59 4.73
N GLU A 257 -18.34 -21.42 4.12
CA GLU A 257 -17.30 -20.65 3.44
C GLU A 257 -16.25 -20.15 4.44
N TRP A 258 -16.67 -19.69 5.62
CA TRP A 258 -15.73 -19.29 6.68
C TRP A 258 -14.95 -20.46 7.29
N ILE A 259 -15.58 -21.63 7.45
CA ILE A 259 -14.88 -22.88 7.84
C ILE A 259 -13.82 -23.22 6.79
N PHE A 260 -14.17 -23.15 5.50
CA PHE A 260 -13.22 -23.39 4.42
C PHE A 260 -12.03 -22.42 4.47
N VAL A 261 -12.29 -21.12 4.62
CA VAL A 261 -11.24 -20.09 4.76
C VAL A 261 -10.32 -20.40 5.95
N PHE A 262 -10.90 -20.73 7.11
CA PHE A 262 -10.13 -21.08 8.31
C PHE A 262 -9.22 -22.28 8.06
N ILE A 263 -9.76 -23.38 7.53
CA ILE A 263 -9.00 -24.60 7.25
C ILE A 263 -7.85 -24.32 6.29
N ILE A 264 -8.10 -23.58 5.20
CA ILE A 264 -7.06 -23.26 4.21
C ILE A 264 -5.97 -22.36 4.80
N CYS A 265 -6.32 -21.38 5.63
CA CYS A 265 -5.33 -20.52 6.28
C CYS A 265 -4.43 -21.32 7.25
N ILE A 266 -5.03 -22.20 8.07
CA ILE A 266 -4.28 -23.07 9.00
C ILE A 266 -3.41 -24.06 8.21
N PHE A 267 -3.97 -24.69 7.18
CA PHE A 267 -3.22 -25.62 6.33
C PHE A 267 -2.04 -24.94 5.64
N TYR A 268 -2.25 -23.73 5.10
CA TYR A 268 -1.18 -22.96 4.49
C TYR A 268 -0.07 -22.65 5.49
N TYR A 269 -0.42 -22.09 6.66
CA TYR A 269 0.57 -21.64 7.64
C TYR A 269 1.40 -22.78 8.23
N PHE A 270 0.76 -23.92 8.56
CA PHE A 270 1.45 -25.03 9.23
C PHE A 270 2.10 -26.04 8.28
N PHE A 271 1.66 -26.14 7.03
CA PHE A 271 2.17 -27.15 6.09
C PHE A 271 2.81 -26.51 4.86
N ILE A 272 2.08 -25.68 4.12
CA ILE A 272 2.57 -25.17 2.83
C ILE A 272 3.71 -24.17 3.03
N PHE A 273 3.56 -23.21 3.93
CA PHE A 273 4.57 -22.17 4.17
C PHE A 273 5.92 -22.78 4.60
N PRO A 274 6.00 -23.70 5.58
CA PRO A 274 7.26 -24.35 5.93
C PRO A 274 7.95 -25.05 4.74
N ILE A 275 7.18 -25.77 3.92
CA ILE A 275 7.70 -26.44 2.72
C ILE A 275 8.26 -25.41 1.72
N LEU A 276 7.51 -24.36 1.44
CA LEU A 276 7.94 -23.30 0.52
C LEU A 276 9.19 -22.58 1.05
N ASN A 277 9.25 -22.33 2.34
CA ASN A 277 10.39 -21.66 2.99
C ASN A 277 11.65 -22.52 2.92
N GLU A 278 11.53 -23.83 3.16
CA GLU A 278 12.64 -24.77 2.99
C GLU A 278 13.17 -24.78 1.54
N TRP A 279 12.27 -24.76 0.55
CA TRP A 279 12.64 -24.70 -0.87
C TRP A 279 13.25 -23.36 -1.28
N ALA A 280 12.78 -22.26 -0.70
CA ALA A 280 13.31 -20.93 -1.01
C ALA A 280 14.72 -20.72 -0.43
N GLY A 281 15.04 -21.40 0.67
CA GLY A 281 16.33 -21.35 1.36
C GLY A 281 16.28 -20.52 2.65
N ILE A 282 17.40 -20.47 3.36
CA ILE A 282 17.48 -19.77 4.67
C ILE A 282 17.44 -18.25 4.45
N SER A 283 16.42 -17.62 5.03
CA SER A 283 16.27 -16.17 5.07
C SER A 283 17.38 -15.48 5.86
N ALA A 284 17.74 -14.27 5.46
CA ALA A 284 18.50 -13.34 6.31
C ALA A 284 17.59 -12.55 7.28
N GLU A 285 16.28 -12.84 7.29
CA GLU A 285 15.31 -12.10 8.11
C GLU A 285 15.53 -12.30 9.61
N ARG A 286 15.38 -11.17 10.30
CA ARG A 286 15.40 -11.09 11.76
C ARG A 286 14.14 -11.73 12.34
N ASN A 287 14.32 -12.48 13.43
CA ASN A 287 13.19 -13.11 14.11
C ASN A 287 12.24 -12.03 14.69
N TRP A 288 10.92 -12.24 14.74
CA TRP A 288 9.96 -11.32 15.38
C TRP A 288 10.32 -11.00 16.84
N LYS A 289 11.06 -11.88 17.50
CA LYS A 289 11.67 -11.63 18.83
C LYS A 289 12.60 -10.41 18.82
N GLU A 290 13.34 -10.19 17.74
CA GLU A 290 14.20 -9.01 17.57
C GLU A 290 13.38 -7.73 17.42
N TYR A 291 12.23 -7.80 16.74
CA TYR A 291 11.29 -6.69 16.61
C TYR A 291 10.63 -6.26 17.93
N TRP A 292 10.69 -7.11 18.97
CA TRP A 292 10.24 -6.79 20.33
C TRP A 292 11.41 -6.40 21.25
N GLY A 293 12.64 -6.29 20.72
CA GLY A 293 13.84 -6.07 21.55
C GLY A 293 14.09 -7.22 22.52
N ALA A 294 13.58 -8.41 22.22
CA ALA A 294 13.51 -9.56 23.11
C ALA A 294 14.78 -10.44 23.08
N GLN A 295 15.96 -9.86 22.85
CA GLN A 295 17.20 -10.61 23.03
C GLN A 295 17.32 -10.93 24.53
N ASN A 296 16.85 -12.13 24.92
CA ASN A 296 16.86 -12.74 26.25
C ASN A 296 15.75 -12.36 27.25
N LYS A 297 14.63 -11.75 26.83
CA LYS A 297 13.46 -11.49 27.70
C LYS A 297 12.29 -12.43 27.42
N ASN A 298 11.57 -12.83 28.47
CA ASN A 298 10.34 -13.61 28.36
C ASN A 298 9.25 -12.76 27.64
N PRO A 299 8.54 -13.27 26.63
CA PRO A 299 7.44 -12.54 25.97
C PRO A 299 6.40 -11.96 26.94
N ILE A 300 6.12 -12.67 28.05
CA ILE A 300 5.19 -12.21 29.09
C ILE A 300 5.72 -10.94 29.78
N SER A 301 7.01 -10.86 30.08
CA SER A 301 7.59 -9.67 30.73
C SER A 301 7.56 -8.47 29.79
N ILE A 302 7.80 -8.66 28.49
CA ILE A 302 7.72 -7.58 27.49
C ILE A 302 6.29 -7.03 27.41
N PHE A 303 5.31 -7.93 27.39
CA PHE A 303 3.90 -7.54 27.39
C PHE A 303 3.51 -6.77 28.66
N LEU A 304 3.95 -7.24 29.83
CA LEU A 304 3.71 -6.55 31.10
C LEU A 304 4.41 -5.18 31.13
N ASP A 305 5.68 -5.09 30.73
CA ASP A 305 6.43 -3.85 30.62
C ASP A 305 5.70 -2.85 29.71
N TYR A 306 5.18 -3.33 28.58
CA TYR A 306 4.43 -2.51 27.63
C TYR A 306 3.15 -1.95 28.24
N ILE A 307 2.35 -2.80 28.90
CA ILE A 307 1.09 -2.39 29.53
C ILE A 307 1.34 -1.47 30.73
N GLN A 308 2.40 -1.70 31.50
CA GLN A 308 2.72 -0.91 32.68
C GLN A 308 3.28 0.48 32.31
N ASN A 309 3.90 0.62 31.14
CA ASN A 309 4.40 1.89 30.64
C ASN A 309 3.25 2.86 30.25
N PRO A 310 3.13 4.04 30.90
CA PRO A 310 2.08 5.02 30.61
C PRO A 310 2.12 5.59 29.19
N GLU A 311 3.31 5.79 28.63
CA GLU A 311 3.50 6.32 27.28
C GLU A 311 2.99 5.31 26.23
N ASN A 312 3.33 4.04 26.39
CA ASN A 312 2.85 2.97 25.51
C ASN A 312 1.32 2.85 25.53
N ARG A 313 0.70 2.96 26.72
CA ARG A 313 -0.77 3.01 26.83
C ARG A 313 -1.35 4.22 26.11
N PHE A 314 -0.74 5.40 26.28
CA PHE A 314 -1.18 6.62 25.61
C PHE A 314 -1.09 6.49 24.08
N GLN A 315 0.04 6.00 23.55
CA GLN A 315 0.21 5.79 22.11
C GLN A 315 -0.75 4.73 21.56
N TYR A 316 -1.01 3.65 22.30
CA TYR A 316 -2.01 2.64 21.92
C TYR A 316 -3.40 3.27 21.69
N TRP A 317 -3.91 3.99 22.70
CA TRP A 317 -5.22 4.64 22.63
C TRP A 317 -5.27 5.78 21.61
N LYS A 318 -4.17 6.53 21.46
CA LYS A 318 -4.00 7.52 20.40
C LYS A 318 -4.20 6.87 19.02
N GLY A 319 -3.59 5.71 18.79
CA GLY A 319 -3.74 4.96 17.54
C GLY A 319 -5.17 4.51 17.26
N ILE A 320 -5.85 3.94 18.26
CA ILE A 320 -7.26 3.55 18.13
C ILE A 320 -8.16 4.77 17.86
N ARG A 321 -7.91 5.88 18.55
CA ARG A 321 -8.62 7.15 18.32
C ARG A 321 -8.40 7.64 16.90
N ASP A 322 -7.14 7.71 16.45
CA ASP A 322 -6.79 8.25 15.14
C ASP A 322 -7.34 7.37 14.02
N LEU A 323 -7.25 6.04 14.15
CA LEU A 323 -7.93 5.12 13.25
C LEU A 323 -9.45 5.35 13.26
N SER A 324 -10.08 5.45 14.43
CA SER A 324 -11.53 5.63 14.50
C SER A 324 -11.98 6.95 13.87
N LEU A 325 -11.25 8.05 14.07
CA LEU A 325 -11.55 9.34 13.44
C LEU A 325 -11.39 9.28 11.92
N GLU A 326 -10.31 8.66 11.42
CA GLU A 326 -10.05 8.47 9.98
C GLU A 326 -11.22 7.77 9.28
N TRP A 327 -11.75 6.71 9.89
CA TRP A 327 -12.87 5.93 9.39
C TRP A 327 -14.24 6.47 9.80
N GLY A 328 -14.30 7.70 10.33
CA GLY A 328 -15.54 8.35 10.76
C GLY A 328 -16.36 7.55 11.78
N PHE A 329 -15.67 6.79 12.62
CA PHE A 329 -16.14 5.85 13.65
C PHE A 329 -16.86 4.60 13.14
N TRP A 330 -16.79 4.30 11.83
CA TRP A 330 -17.47 3.12 11.27
C TRP A 330 -16.85 1.81 11.79
N ASN A 331 -15.55 1.81 12.06
CA ASN A 331 -14.83 0.68 12.67
C ASN A 331 -15.42 0.23 14.02
N LEU A 332 -15.92 1.16 14.84
CA LEU A 332 -16.49 0.83 16.16
C LEU A 332 -17.81 0.04 16.07
N THR A 333 -18.39 -0.10 14.89
CA THR A 333 -19.60 -0.90 14.66
C THR A 333 -19.29 -2.37 14.33
N GLY A 334 -18.02 -2.77 14.32
CA GLY A 334 -17.55 -4.10 13.90
C GLY A 334 -18.03 -5.29 14.75
N GLY A 335 -18.69 -5.07 15.89
CA GLY A 335 -19.20 -6.12 16.76
C GLY A 335 -18.09 -7.08 17.20
N TRP A 336 -18.30 -8.39 17.04
CA TRP A 336 -17.32 -9.41 17.43
C TRP A 336 -15.99 -9.33 16.66
N ILE A 337 -15.95 -8.71 15.47
CA ILE A 337 -14.72 -8.54 14.68
C ILE A 337 -13.70 -7.65 15.42
N LEU A 338 -14.17 -6.78 16.32
CA LEU A 338 -13.31 -5.94 17.14
C LEU A 338 -12.38 -6.75 18.06
N PHE A 339 -12.79 -7.93 18.51
CA PHE A 339 -11.99 -8.76 19.41
C PHE A 339 -10.68 -9.23 18.77
N PRO A 340 -10.67 -9.99 17.65
CA PRO A 340 -9.43 -10.36 16.98
C PRO A 340 -8.68 -9.15 16.44
N PHE A 341 -9.38 -8.07 16.04
CA PHE A 341 -8.75 -6.82 15.62
C PHE A 341 -7.88 -6.23 16.74
N PHE A 342 -8.42 -6.02 17.95
CA PHE A 342 -7.64 -5.44 19.04
C PHE A 342 -6.51 -6.34 19.51
N GLY A 343 -6.71 -7.67 19.52
CA GLY A 343 -5.67 -8.62 19.86
C GLY A 343 -4.47 -8.51 18.90
N LEU A 344 -4.72 -8.58 17.60
CA LEU A 344 -3.67 -8.52 16.58
C LEU A 344 -3.07 -7.12 16.43
N TYR A 345 -3.88 -6.06 16.53
CA TYR A 345 -3.41 -4.68 16.57
C TYR A 345 -2.43 -4.46 17.73
N SER A 346 -2.70 -5.04 18.89
CA SER A 346 -1.81 -4.94 20.06
C SER A 346 -0.43 -5.53 19.79
N VAL A 347 -0.34 -6.62 19.02
CA VAL A 347 0.94 -7.26 18.69
C VAL A 347 1.87 -6.31 17.93
N PHE A 348 1.34 -5.52 16.99
CA PHE A 348 2.12 -4.50 16.28
C PHE A 348 2.63 -3.42 17.24
N ARG A 349 1.77 -3.01 18.17
CA ARG A 349 2.10 -1.94 19.11
C ARG A 349 3.25 -2.31 20.07
N LEU A 350 3.53 -3.59 20.25
CA LEU A 350 4.69 -4.08 21.01
C LEU A 350 6.04 -3.90 20.29
N SER A 351 6.06 -3.56 19.00
CA SER A 351 7.31 -3.43 18.26
C SER A 351 8.15 -2.25 18.75
N ILE A 352 9.47 -2.47 18.85
CA ILE A 352 10.46 -1.41 19.11
C ILE A 352 10.66 -0.51 17.88
N HIS A 353 10.29 -1.00 16.69
CA HIS A 353 10.45 -0.28 15.44
C HIS A 353 9.24 0.62 15.20
N PRO A 354 9.41 1.95 15.13
CA PRO A 354 8.30 2.89 14.96
C PRO A 354 7.45 2.61 13.72
N TRP A 355 8.07 2.18 12.61
CA TRP A 355 7.33 1.90 11.38
C TRP A 355 6.38 0.70 11.48
N VAL A 356 6.75 -0.35 12.23
CA VAL A 356 5.87 -1.50 12.51
C VAL A 356 4.82 -1.11 13.56
N ARG A 357 5.26 -0.45 14.64
CA ARG A 357 4.42 -0.03 15.76
C ARG A 357 3.29 0.88 15.31
N ASP A 358 3.61 1.87 14.50
CA ASP A 358 2.70 2.91 14.03
C ASP A 358 2.07 2.57 12.67
N LEU A 359 2.29 1.34 12.18
CA LEU A 359 1.70 0.79 10.95
C LEU A 359 1.90 1.72 9.77
N TYR A 360 3.13 2.23 9.64
CA TYR A 360 3.53 3.11 8.56
C TYR A 360 3.74 2.32 7.27
N SER A 361 3.57 3.00 6.14
CA SER A 361 3.90 2.45 4.83
C SER A 361 3.09 1.16 4.54
N TYR A 362 3.72 0.14 3.97
CA TYR A 362 3.09 -1.15 3.66
C TYR A 362 2.69 -1.96 4.90
N TYR A 363 3.24 -1.72 6.10
CA TYR A 363 2.98 -2.51 7.31
C TYR A 363 1.52 -2.47 7.81
N VAL A 364 0.66 -1.65 7.21
CA VAL A 364 -0.79 -1.68 7.45
C VAL A 364 -1.50 -2.88 6.81
N TYR A 365 -0.86 -3.56 5.85
CA TYR A 365 -1.42 -4.69 5.10
C TYR A 365 -2.16 -5.76 5.95
N PRO A 366 -1.70 -6.13 7.15
CA PRO A 366 -2.34 -7.17 7.95
C PRO A 366 -3.72 -6.76 8.48
N LEU A 367 -3.95 -5.44 8.62
CA LEU A 367 -5.23 -4.90 9.10
C LEU A 367 -6.26 -4.71 7.98
N ILE A 368 -5.84 -4.74 6.71
CA ILE A 368 -6.70 -4.47 5.56
C ILE A 368 -7.98 -5.32 5.55
N PRO A 369 -7.94 -6.65 5.81
CA PRO A 369 -9.16 -7.45 5.91
C PRO A 369 -10.16 -6.93 6.95
N PHE A 370 -9.67 -6.45 8.10
CA PHE A 370 -10.52 -5.86 9.13
C PHE A 370 -11.11 -4.53 8.68
N LEU A 371 -10.31 -3.65 8.06
CA LEU A 371 -10.75 -2.34 7.60
C LEU A 371 -11.87 -2.45 6.54
N ILE A 372 -11.77 -3.40 5.60
CA ILE A 372 -12.82 -3.67 4.62
C ILE A 372 -14.11 -4.16 5.30
N LEU A 373 -14.00 -5.06 6.29
CA LEU A 373 -15.15 -5.54 7.05
C LEU A 373 -15.77 -4.45 7.94
N PHE A 374 -14.97 -3.52 8.46
CA PHE A 374 -15.43 -2.35 9.20
C PHE A 374 -16.24 -1.39 8.32
N LEU A 375 -15.82 -1.17 7.07
CA LEU A 375 -16.64 -0.41 6.12
C LEU A 375 -17.98 -1.08 5.85
N LYS A 376 -17.99 -2.41 5.67
CA LYS A 376 -19.22 -3.18 5.46
C LYS A 376 -20.13 -3.12 6.68
N THR A 377 -19.62 -3.40 7.87
CA THR A 377 -20.40 -3.38 9.12
C THR A 377 -20.90 -1.99 9.46
N GLY A 378 -20.07 -0.95 9.29
CA GLY A 378 -20.46 0.46 9.46
C GLY A 378 -21.57 0.87 8.51
N ALA A 379 -21.44 0.54 7.23
CA ALA A 379 -22.47 0.85 6.24
C ALA A 379 -23.80 0.14 6.54
N VAL A 380 -23.76 -1.15 6.90
CA VAL A 380 -24.97 -1.91 7.28
C VAL A 380 -25.60 -1.34 8.54
N TRP A 381 -24.80 -1.03 9.57
CA TRP A 381 -25.29 -0.47 10.82
C TRP A 381 -25.98 0.88 10.60
N ILE A 382 -25.36 1.78 9.82
CA ILE A 382 -25.94 3.08 9.47
C ILE A 382 -27.24 2.89 8.69
N GLN A 383 -27.25 1.99 7.69
CA GLN A 383 -28.44 1.69 6.89
C GLN A 383 -29.61 1.23 7.77
N ASP A 384 -29.37 0.25 8.65
CA ASP A 384 -30.40 -0.29 9.55
C ASP A 384 -30.95 0.79 10.49
N ARG A 385 -30.10 1.68 11.02
CA ARG A 385 -30.52 2.78 11.89
C ARG A 385 -31.30 3.85 11.15
N ILE A 386 -30.97 4.10 9.88
CA ILE A 386 -31.69 5.03 9.03
C ILE A 386 -33.07 4.46 8.65
N ASP A 387 -33.14 3.18 8.30
CA ASP A 387 -34.35 2.51 7.79
C ASP A 387 -35.33 2.08 8.89
N LYS A 388 -34.83 1.62 10.05
CA LYS A 388 -35.63 1.01 11.13
C LYS A 388 -35.73 1.86 12.39
N SER A 389 -35.49 3.16 12.30
CA SER A 389 -35.51 4.08 13.46
C SER A 389 -36.87 4.09 14.18
N LYS A 390 -36.94 3.39 15.33
CA LYS A 390 -38.11 3.35 16.23
C LYS A 390 -38.09 4.42 17.34
N THR A 391 -36.99 5.17 17.47
CA THR A 391 -36.85 6.22 18.49
C THR A 391 -37.60 7.49 18.09
N LYS A 392 -38.47 7.98 18.99
CA LYS A 392 -39.44 9.08 18.75
C LYS A 392 -38.81 10.38 18.22
N PHE A 393 -37.58 10.70 18.62
CA PHE A 393 -36.83 11.89 18.17
C PHE A 393 -36.25 11.74 16.76
N LEU A 394 -35.81 10.53 16.40
CA LEU A 394 -35.28 10.27 15.07
C LEU A 394 -36.41 9.96 14.08
N SER A 395 -37.56 9.44 14.51
CA SER A 395 -38.69 9.15 13.61
C SER A 395 -39.29 10.40 12.94
N SER A 396 -39.10 11.61 13.51
CA SER A 396 -39.58 12.88 12.93
C SER A 396 -38.67 13.45 11.83
N VAL A 397 -37.43 12.93 11.69
CA VAL A 397 -36.45 13.39 10.71
C VAL A 397 -36.46 12.48 9.48
N SER A 398 -36.56 13.06 8.27
CA SER A 398 -36.57 12.28 7.04
C SER A 398 -35.26 11.49 6.84
N LYS A 399 -35.36 10.37 6.12
CA LYS A 399 -34.24 9.47 5.80
C LYS A 399 -33.05 10.22 5.21
N GLU A 400 -33.32 11.13 4.28
CA GLU A 400 -32.34 11.94 3.56
C GLU A 400 -31.54 12.87 4.47
N LYS A 401 -32.24 13.49 5.44
CA LYS A 401 -31.62 14.41 6.40
C LYS A 401 -30.73 13.66 7.40
N LYS A 402 -31.18 12.48 7.87
CA LYS A 402 -30.35 11.60 8.73
C LYS A 402 -29.08 11.19 8.01
N LEU A 403 -29.21 10.77 6.75
CA LEU A 403 -28.06 10.38 5.94
C LEU A 403 -27.06 11.53 5.78
N ILE A 404 -27.51 12.72 5.36
CA ILE A 404 -26.62 13.90 5.23
C ILE A 404 -25.91 14.19 6.55
N PHE A 405 -26.63 14.20 7.67
CA PHE A 405 -26.05 14.50 8.97
C PHE A 405 -24.95 13.50 9.35
N ILE A 406 -25.22 12.20 9.20
CA ILE A 406 -24.23 11.14 9.47
C ILE A 406 -23.02 11.30 8.56
N LEU A 407 -23.22 11.55 7.27
CA LEU A 407 -22.12 11.72 6.32
C LEU A 407 -21.26 12.95 6.62
N ILE A 408 -21.87 14.08 7.00
CA ILE A 408 -21.13 15.27 7.44
C ILE A 408 -20.29 14.93 8.67
N LEU A 409 -20.85 14.25 9.67
CA LEU A 409 -20.09 13.87 10.87
C LEU A 409 -18.93 12.94 10.53
N THR A 410 -19.18 11.90 9.74
CA THR A 410 -18.20 10.92 9.28
C THR A 410 -17.03 11.59 8.55
N PHE A 411 -17.30 12.42 7.55
CA PHE A 411 -16.24 13.09 6.80
C PHE A 411 -15.59 14.23 7.58
N SER A 412 -16.30 14.91 8.49
CA SER A 412 -15.67 15.92 9.37
C SER A 412 -14.64 15.28 10.29
N ALA A 413 -14.95 14.11 10.88
CA ALA A 413 -13.99 13.36 11.69
C ALA A 413 -12.77 12.91 10.87
N SER A 414 -13.02 12.42 9.65
CA SER A 414 -11.95 12.00 8.73
C SER A 414 -11.03 13.16 8.32
N ILE A 415 -11.60 14.30 7.90
CA ILE A 415 -10.84 15.53 7.57
C ILE A 415 -10.07 16.01 8.80
N HIS A 416 -10.70 16.04 9.98
CA HIS A 416 -10.04 16.48 11.20
C HIS A 416 -8.80 15.64 11.50
N ARG A 417 -8.91 14.31 11.43
CA ARG A 417 -7.76 13.44 11.64
C ARG A 417 -6.73 13.64 10.53
N ASN A 418 -7.13 13.63 9.27
CA ASN A 418 -6.21 13.80 8.14
C ASN A 418 -5.51 15.17 8.15
N SER A 419 -6.08 16.20 8.77
CA SER A 419 -5.44 17.51 8.95
C SER A 419 -4.27 17.50 9.95
N LYS A 420 -4.22 16.48 10.83
CA LYS A 420 -3.15 16.27 11.81
C LYS A 420 -2.03 15.38 11.27
N GLU A 421 -2.24 14.79 10.10
CA GLU A 421 -1.27 13.92 9.46
C GLU A 421 -0.19 14.79 8.80
N SER A 422 1.07 14.62 9.22
CA SER A 422 2.20 15.43 8.75
C SER A 422 3.06 14.71 7.72
N GLU A 423 2.92 13.40 7.60
CA GLU A 423 3.75 12.58 6.71
C GLU A 423 3.07 12.32 5.35
N TYR A 424 1.89 12.93 5.12
CA TYR A 424 1.07 12.72 3.93
C TYR A 424 0.44 14.03 3.43
N PRO A 425 0.55 14.36 2.13
CA PRO A 425 1.25 13.59 1.09
C PRO A 425 2.78 13.64 1.23
N ILE A 426 3.46 12.65 0.65
CA ILE A 426 4.93 12.59 0.64
C ILE A 426 5.43 13.66 -0.32
N VAL A 427 6.26 14.59 0.18
CA VAL A 427 6.81 15.69 -0.62
C VAL A 427 8.15 15.28 -1.21
N PHE A 428 8.22 15.32 -2.53
CA PHE A 428 9.43 15.03 -3.29
C PHE A 428 10.10 16.29 -3.82
N SER A 429 11.40 16.17 -4.11
CA SER A 429 12.24 17.24 -4.68
C SER A 429 12.89 16.72 -5.96
N PRO A 430 12.15 16.68 -7.08
CA PRO A 430 12.66 16.15 -8.35
C PRO A 430 13.85 16.98 -8.85
N LYS A 431 14.80 16.31 -9.50
CA LYS A 431 16.07 16.90 -9.94
C LYS A 431 16.24 16.73 -11.45
N PRO A 432 15.45 17.46 -12.28
CA PRO A 432 15.34 17.21 -13.72
C PRO A 432 16.68 17.32 -14.47
N ASP A 433 17.53 18.28 -14.09
CA ASP A 433 18.85 18.45 -14.71
C ASP A 433 19.73 17.22 -14.46
N ARG A 434 19.74 16.71 -13.22
CA ARG A 434 20.51 15.52 -12.83
C ARG A 434 19.96 14.27 -13.50
N THR A 435 18.64 14.13 -13.58
CA THR A 435 17.99 13.04 -14.29
C THR A 435 18.37 13.05 -15.77
N THR A 436 18.32 14.21 -16.41
CA THR A 436 18.65 14.37 -17.84
C THR A 436 20.12 14.04 -18.10
N GLU A 437 21.02 14.55 -17.25
CA GLU A 437 22.44 14.24 -17.28
C GLU A 437 22.70 12.72 -17.15
N LEU A 438 22.08 12.07 -16.17
CA LEU A 438 22.22 10.64 -15.94
C LEU A 438 21.69 9.81 -17.12
N LYS A 439 20.49 10.14 -17.63
CA LYS A 439 19.91 9.47 -18.80
C LYS A 439 20.80 9.60 -20.02
N ASP A 440 21.47 10.73 -20.20
CA ASP A 440 22.44 10.91 -21.29
C ASP A 440 23.70 10.05 -21.12
N ILE A 441 24.21 9.93 -19.89
CA ILE A 441 25.34 9.04 -19.59
C ILE A 441 24.99 7.59 -19.90
N LEU A 442 23.79 7.13 -19.49
CA LEU A 442 23.33 5.75 -19.63
C LEU A 442 23.23 5.27 -21.08
N LYS A 443 23.03 6.17 -22.06
CA LYS A 443 23.00 5.82 -23.50
C LYS A 443 24.30 5.19 -24.00
N GLN A 444 25.42 5.40 -23.30
CA GLN A 444 26.72 4.82 -23.67
C GLN A 444 26.89 3.37 -23.24
N ILE A 445 26.03 2.86 -22.36
CA ILE A 445 26.07 1.47 -21.90
C ILE A 445 25.34 0.60 -22.95
N PRO A 446 26.03 -0.37 -23.59
CA PRO A 446 25.38 -1.29 -24.51
C PRO A 446 24.28 -2.10 -23.82
N ALA A 447 23.22 -2.44 -24.55
CA ALA A 447 22.17 -3.32 -24.03
C ALA A 447 22.74 -4.71 -23.69
N GLY A 448 22.31 -5.29 -22.57
CA GLY A 448 22.76 -6.59 -22.09
C GLY A 448 24.07 -6.58 -21.30
N SER A 449 24.83 -5.48 -21.32
CA SER A 449 26.04 -5.33 -20.49
C SER A 449 25.70 -5.27 -19.00
N SER A 450 26.54 -5.92 -18.19
CA SER A 450 26.42 -5.90 -16.72
C SER A 450 26.92 -4.59 -16.13
N VAL A 451 26.14 -4.00 -15.22
CA VAL A 451 26.41 -2.67 -14.65
C VAL A 451 26.52 -2.75 -13.12
N SER A 452 27.63 -2.31 -12.58
CA SER A 452 27.76 -1.94 -11.16
C SER A 452 27.20 -0.53 -10.96
N ALA A 453 26.16 -0.36 -10.15
CA ALA A 453 25.52 0.95 -9.95
C ALA A 453 25.29 1.26 -8.46
N GLY A 454 25.37 2.53 -8.07
CA GLY A 454 24.89 2.96 -6.76
C GLY A 454 23.39 2.70 -6.59
N PHE A 455 22.92 2.38 -5.38
CA PHE A 455 21.53 2.00 -5.10
C PHE A 455 20.50 2.99 -5.66
N HIS A 456 20.74 4.29 -5.48
CA HIS A 456 19.89 5.38 -5.97
C HIS A 456 19.93 5.59 -7.49
N LEU A 457 20.95 5.04 -8.18
CA LEU A 457 21.10 5.11 -9.64
C LEU A 457 20.55 3.86 -10.33
N SER A 458 20.51 2.73 -9.63
CA SER A 458 20.01 1.46 -10.15
C SER A 458 18.61 1.51 -10.77
N PRO A 459 17.62 2.30 -10.27
CA PRO A 459 16.34 2.46 -10.94
C PRO A 459 16.45 2.97 -12.38
N PHE A 460 17.43 3.83 -12.69
CA PHE A 460 17.56 4.47 -14.00
C PHE A 460 18.22 3.58 -15.06
N VAL A 461 19.00 2.59 -14.63
CA VAL A 461 19.67 1.70 -15.58
C VAL A 461 18.60 0.88 -16.33
N PRO A 462 18.66 0.77 -17.68
CA PRO A 462 17.65 0.07 -18.44
C PRO A 462 17.40 -1.36 -17.93
N LEU A 463 16.15 -1.82 -17.98
CA LEU A 463 15.74 -3.14 -17.49
C LEU A 463 16.43 -4.31 -18.22
N LYS A 464 16.89 -4.09 -19.46
CA LYS A 464 17.67 -5.07 -20.25
C LYS A 464 19.10 -5.27 -19.76
N ASN A 465 19.60 -4.37 -18.91
CA ASN A 465 20.93 -4.45 -18.35
C ASN A 465 20.85 -5.06 -16.94
N PRO A 466 21.56 -6.16 -16.66
CA PRO A 466 21.65 -6.68 -15.31
C PRO A 466 22.44 -5.68 -14.43
N VAL A 467 21.89 -5.37 -13.26
CA VAL A 467 22.44 -4.37 -12.35
C VAL A 467 22.86 -5.01 -11.04
N TYR A 468 24.02 -4.59 -10.59
CA TYR A 468 24.68 -5.07 -9.40
C TYR A 468 24.95 -3.85 -8.49
N PRO A 469 24.27 -3.73 -7.34
CA PRO A 469 24.53 -2.62 -6.43
C PRO A 469 26.01 -2.57 -6.00
N ILE A 470 26.59 -1.37 -5.97
CA ILE A 470 27.97 -1.15 -5.51
C ILE A 470 28.03 -1.33 -3.99
N ARG A 471 29.00 -2.14 -3.52
CA ARG A 471 29.33 -2.38 -2.11
C ARG A 471 30.84 -2.39 -1.89
N GLU A 472 31.26 -2.41 -0.62
CA GLU A 472 32.67 -2.24 -0.21
C GLU A 472 33.62 -3.21 -0.92
N ASP A 473 33.28 -4.50 -0.96
CA ASP A 473 34.14 -5.61 -1.38
C ASP A 473 33.72 -6.28 -2.70
N ARG A 474 32.56 -5.92 -3.27
CA ARG A 474 32.02 -6.56 -4.47
C ARG A 474 32.83 -6.24 -5.73
N GLU A 475 33.24 -7.24 -6.50
CA GLU A 475 33.95 -7.04 -7.78
C GLU A 475 33.16 -6.18 -8.77
N TRP A 476 33.88 -5.32 -9.50
CA TRP A 476 33.32 -4.49 -10.56
C TRP A 476 32.81 -5.33 -11.73
N LYS A 477 31.64 -4.97 -12.25
CA LYS A 477 31.14 -5.51 -13.52
C LYS A 477 31.70 -4.72 -14.70
N GLU A 478 31.30 -5.10 -15.91
CA GLU A 478 31.82 -4.51 -17.15
C GLU A 478 31.72 -2.98 -17.14
N TRP A 479 30.58 -2.44 -16.70
CA TRP A 479 30.34 -1.01 -16.59
C TRP A 479 30.13 -0.62 -15.13
N ILE A 480 30.63 0.55 -14.75
CA ILE A 480 30.50 1.09 -13.40
C ILE A 480 29.89 2.48 -13.50
N LEU A 481 28.76 2.67 -12.82
CA LEU A 481 28.00 3.91 -12.73
C LEU A 481 27.95 4.38 -11.29
N LEU A 482 28.48 5.58 -11.02
CA LEU A 482 28.47 6.16 -9.68
C LEU A 482 28.01 7.62 -9.67
N ASP A 483 27.49 8.02 -8.53
CA ASP A 483 27.38 9.41 -8.10
C ASP A 483 28.62 9.69 -7.25
N ARG A 484 29.30 10.80 -7.51
CA ARG A 484 30.55 11.19 -6.86
C ARG A 484 30.32 11.94 -5.54
N GLU A 485 29.07 12.32 -5.26
CA GLU A 485 28.69 13.15 -4.11
C GLU A 485 27.65 12.47 -3.20
N TYR A 486 27.12 11.30 -3.57
CA TYR A 486 26.05 10.65 -2.82
C TYR A 486 26.55 9.83 -1.65
N ASN A 487 26.12 10.18 -0.44
CA ASN A 487 26.32 9.34 0.72
C ASN A 487 25.05 8.54 0.98
N SER A 488 25.10 7.24 0.69
CA SER A 488 24.01 6.33 1.03
C SER A 488 24.18 5.81 2.47
N PRO A 489 23.11 5.30 3.10
CA PRO A 489 23.20 4.59 4.38
C PRO A 489 24.07 3.32 4.32
N TYR A 490 24.28 2.78 3.11
CA TYR A 490 24.98 1.51 2.90
C TYR A 490 26.48 1.71 2.60
N LEU A 491 26.82 2.75 1.84
CA LEU A 491 28.19 3.08 1.44
C LEU A 491 28.31 4.56 1.02
N SER A 492 29.36 5.24 1.47
CA SER A 492 29.67 6.63 1.10
C SER A 492 30.34 6.73 -0.27
N SER A 493 30.10 7.83 -0.99
CA SER A 493 30.78 8.08 -2.27
C SER A 493 32.29 8.16 -2.12
N GLU A 494 32.78 8.68 -0.98
CA GLU A 494 34.21 8.79 -0.69
C GLU A 494 34.91 7.43 -0.72
N LYS A 495 34.38 6.44 0.01
CA LYS A 495 34.90 5.07 0.01
C LYS A 495 34.84 4.42 -1.38
N ILE A 496 33.76 4.68 -2.13
CA ILE A 496 33.61 4.17 -3.50
C ILE A 496 34.69 4.77 -4.41
N LEU A 497 34.92 6.07 -4.30
CA LEU A 497 35.91 6.81 -5.08
C LEU A 497 37.34 6.37 -4.76
N GLU A 498 37.69 6.20 -3.48
CA GLU A 498 39.02 5.69 -3.07
C GLU A 498 39.33 4.34 -3.75
N ARG A 499 38.34 3.44 -3.75
CA ARG A 499 38.47 2.14 -4.39
C ARG A 499 38.59 2.26 -5.92
N ILE A 500 37.78 3.12 -6.54
CA ILE A 500 37.83 3.38 -7.97
C ILE A 500 39.19 3.95 -8.37
N ASP A 501 39.70 4.96 -7.65
CA ASP A 501 40.96 5.62 -7.95
C ASP A 501 42.13 4.62 -7.84
N ALA A 502 42.12 3.77 -6.81
CA ALA A 502 43.09 2.68 -6.68
C ALA A 502 43.05 1.70 -7.86
N ASP A 503 41.86 1.32 -8.35
CA ASP A 503 41.70 0.39 -9.47
C ASP A 503 41.97 1.04 -10.84
N VAL A 504 41.73 2.35 -10.99
CA VAL A 504 42.13 3.15 -12.17
C VAL A 504 43.65 3.28 -12.24
N LEU A 505 44.32 3.58 -11.12
CA LEU A 505 45.79 3.65 -11.06
C LEU A 505 46.44 2.29 -11.41
N LYS A 506 45.80 1.18 -11.03
CA LYS A 506 46.21 -0.18 -11.39
C LYS A 506 45.86 -0.57 -12.84
N GLY A 507 45.23 0.31 -13.61
CA GLY A 507 44.81 0.06 -14.99
C GLY A 507 43.63 -0.92 -15.14
N LYS A 508 42.99 -1.33 -14.04
CA LYS A 508 41.85 -2.25 -14.06
C LYS A 508 40.58 -1.58 -14.58
N LEU A 509 40.41 -0.29 -14.29
CA LEU A 509 39.27 0.52 -14.74
C LEU A 509 39.75 1.66 -15.62
N ARG A 510 38.89 2.11 -16.54
CA ARG A 510 39.09 3.34 -17.31
C ARG A 510 37.85 4.22 -17.29
N TRP A 511 38.07 5.53 -17.19
CA TRP A 511 37.01 6.52 -17.35
C TRP A 511 36.52 6.55 -18.78
N VAL A 512 35.21 6.40 -18.97
CA VAL A 512 34.54 6.58 -20.27
C VAL A 512 33.93 7.96 -20.35
N ARG A 513 33.24 8.38 -19.28
CA ARG A 513 32.70 9.72 -19.13
C ARG A 513 32.76 10.15 -17.68
N LYS A 514 33.09 11.41 -17.46
CA LYS A 514 33.16 12.02 -16.14
C LYS A 514 32.49 13.38 -16.20
N THR A 515 31.49 13.58 -15.36
CA THR A 515 30.89 14.89 -15.14
C THR A 515 31.23 15.37 -13.74
N ASN A 516 30.74 16.55 -13.37
CA ASN A 516 30.92 17.06 -12.00
C ASN A 516 30.34 16.07 -10.98
N ARG A 517 29.18 15.47 -11.29
CA ARG A 517 28.43 14.63 -10.37
C ARG A 517 28.52 13.14 -10.64
N PHE A 518 28.43 12.72 -11.90
CA PHE A 518 28.34 11.31 -12.26
C PHE A 518 29.62 10.81 -12.92
N GLY A 519 29.86 9.52 -12.72
CA GLY A 519 30.97 8.80 -13.32
C GLY A 519 30.51 7.56 -14.07
N LEU A 520 31.01 7.40 -15.29
CA LEU A 520 30.90 6.15 -16.05
C LEU A 520 32.29 5.61 -16.35
N LEU A 521 32.56 4.42 -15.85
CA LEU A 521 33.79 3.68 -16.10
C LEU A 521 33.51 2.35 -16.78
N ARG A 522 34.54 1.81 -17.41
CA ARG A 522 34.54 0.46 -17.98
C ARG A 522 35.68 -0.35 -17.38
N SER A 523 35.41 -1.61 -17.06
CA SER A 523 36.44 -2.55 -16.67
C SER A 523 37.29 -2.99 -17.87
N ASN A 524 38.60 -3.03 -17.68
CA ASN A 524 39.56 -3.54 -18.66
C ASN A 524 39.80 -5.05 -18.48
N THR A 525 39.39 -5.63 -17.35
CA THR A 525 39.40 -7.08 -17.19
C THR A 525 38.31 -7.67 -18.08
N LYS A 526 38.70 -8.51 -19.04
CA LYS A 526 37.74 -9.35 -19.76
C LYS A 526 37.00 -10.16 -18.68
N SER A 527 35.69 -9.92 -18.52
CA SER A 527 34.88 -10.79 -17.68
C SER A 527 35.08 -12.23 -18.16
N PRO A 528 35.32 -13.20 -17.26
CA PRO A 528 35.14 -14.59 -17.65
C PRO A 528 33.70 -14.69 -18.15
N VAL A 529 33.56 -15.15 -19.40
CA VAL A 529 32.25 -15.46 -20.00
C VAL A 529 31.56 -16.44 -19.02
N PRO A 530 30.27 -16.23 -18.68
CA PRO A 530 29.56 -17.12 -17.77
C PRO A 530 29.48 -18.55 -18.29
#